data_AF-I3Y9T3-F1
#
_entry.id   AF-I3Y9T3-F1
#
_cell.length_a   1.000
_cell.length_b   1.000
_cell.length_c   1.000
_cell.angle_alpha   90.00
_cell.angle_beta   90.00
_cell.angle_gamma   90.00
#
_symmetry.space_group_name_H-M   'P 1'
#
loop_
_entity.id
_entity.type
_entity.pdbx_description
1 polymer ?
#
loop_
_entity_poly.entity_id
_entity_poly.type
_entity_poly.pdbx_seq_one_letter_code
_entity_poly.pdbx_strand_id
1 'polypeptide(L)'
;MDIEHKPGASTRMLFLGEDRLADGFRLIGFETHPNPDPRDVDRILRDLQRKRETAFVVVDDAVMSQDIPHLRQVRREGGRIIVIAVPALNAPPKLASEVAARLAALFGAATLQSGQTGEREAS
;
A
#
# COMPACT_ATOMS: atom_id res chain seq x y z
N MET A 1 -10.65 1.01 -31.31
CA MET A 1 -9.38 0.64 -30.66
C MET A 1 -9.74 -0.34 -29.57
N ASP A 2 -9.83 -1.61 -29.92
CA ASP A 2 -10.11 -2.67 -28.97
C ASP A 2 -8.83 -2.99 -28.23
N ILE A 3 -8.84 -2.79 -26.91
CA ILE A 3 -7.75 -3.24 -26.05
C ILE A 3 -7.89 -4.76 -25.97
N GLU A 4 -7.17 -5.44 -26.86
CA GLU A 4 -7.06 -6.89 -26.91
C GLU A 4 -6.45 -7.38 -25.58
N HIS A 5 -7.31 -7.77 -24.64
CA HIS A 5 -6.93 -8.46 -23.42
C HIS A 5 -6.39 -9.84 -23.82
N LYS A 6 -5.07 -10.02 -23.81
CA LYS A 6 -4.46 -11.34 -23.93
C LYS A 6 -5.03 -12.24 -22.82
N PRO A 7 -5.78 -13.30 -23.15
CA PRO A 7 -6.23 -14.27 -22.15
C PRO A 7 -5.01 -15.13 -21.79
N GLY A 8 -4.33 -14.81 -20.68
CA GLY A 8 -3.16 -15.60 -20.28
C GLY A 8 -2.34 -15.15 -19.07
N ALA A 9 -2.53 -13.95 -18.52
CA ALA A 9 -1.90 -13.59 -17.25
C ALA A 9 -2.87 -12.75 -16.42
N SER A 10 -3.60 -13.38 -15.49
CA SER A 10 -4.33 -12.66 -14.48
C SER A 10 -3.32 -11.96 -13.56
N THR A 11 -3.50 -10.67 -13.31
CA THR A 11 -2.71 -9.94 -12.32
C THR A 11 -2.99 -10.55 -10.95
N ARG A 12 -1.94 -10.99 -10.25
CA ARG A 12 -2.08 -11.48 -8.87
C ARG A 12 -2.32 -10.28 -7.95
N MET A 13 -3.29 -10.40 -7.07
CA MET A 13 -3.61 -9.38 -6.08
C MET A 13 -3.10 -9.88 -4.72
N LEU A 14 -2.09 -9.22 -4.15
CA LEU A 14 -1.45 -9.64 -2.90
C LEU A 14 -1.60 -8.57 -1.83
N PHE A 15 -1.91 -8.98 -0.60
CA PHE A 15 -1.89 -8.12 0.57
C PHE A 15 -0.86 -8.67 1.58
N LEU A 16 0.09 -7.83 2.00
CA LEU A 16 1.14 -8.17 2.97
C LEU A 16 1.11 -7.15 4.12
N GLY A 17 0.60 -7.52 5.29
CA GLY A 17 0.48 -6.56 6.38
C GLY A 17 -0.37 -7.07 7.55
N GLU A 18 -0.84 -6.13 8.37
CA GLU A 18 -1.59 -6.41 9.60
C GLU A 18 -2.78 -7.37 9.37
N ASP A 19 -2.95 -8.33 10.28
CA ASP A 19 -3.98 -9.37 10.23
C ASP A 19 -5.41 -8.83 10.01
N ARG A 20 -5.76 -7.75 10.72
CA ARG A 20 -7.09 -7.12 10.60
C ARG A 20 -7.37 -6.54 9.22
N LEU A 21 -6.34 -6.00 8.56
CA LEU A 21 -6.46 -5.54 7.17
C LEU A 21 -6.53 -6.72 6.21
N ALA A 22 -5.74 -7.76 6.47
CA ALA A 22 -5.72 -8.97 5.64
C ALA A 22 -7.09 -9.63 5.53
N ASP A 23 -7.91 -9.61 6.59
CA ASP A 23 -9.28 -10.10 6.54
C ASP A 23 -10.14 -9.36 5.51
N GLY A 24 -10.11 -8.02 5.51
CA GLY A 24 -10.85 -7.20 4.56
C GLY A 24 -10.42 -7.43 3.11
N PHE A 25 -9.10 -7.51 2.86
CA PHE A 25 -8.57 -7.78 1.52
C PHE A 25 -8.90 -9.18 1.01
N ARG A 26 -8.98 -10.18 1.90
CA ARG A 26 -9.35 -11.55 1.52
C ARG A 26 -10.77 -11.62 0.96
N LEU A 27 -11.70 -10.83 1.52
CA LEU A 27 -13.10 -10.79 1.08
C LEU A 27 -13.27 -10.32 -0.38
N ILE A 28 -12.30 -9.56 -0.90
CA ILE A 28 -12.32 -9.03 -2.27
C ILE A 28 -11.34 -9.74 -3.21
N GLY A 29 -10.84 -10.92 -2.80
CA GLY A 29 -10.07 -11.81 -3.67
C GLY A 29 -8.56 -11.60 -3.67
N PHE A 30 -8.00 -10.87 -2.70
CA PHE A 30 -6.55 -10.82 -2.54
C PHE A 30 -6.03 -12.11 -1.92
N GLU A 31 -4.86 -12.54 -2.38
CA GLU A 31 -3.99 -13.46 -1.67
C GLU A 31 -3.36 -12.72 -0.48
N THR A 32 -3.72 -13.10 0.74
CA THR A 32 -3.32 -12.35 1.93
C THR A 32 -2.29 -13.09 2.77
N HIS A 33 -1.24 -12.36 3.17
CA HIS A 33 -0.17 -12.82 4.05
C HIS A 33 -0.22 -11.95 5.31
N PRO A 34 -0.88 -12.40 6.39
CA PRO A 34 -1.03 -11.62 7.61
C PRO A 34 0.26 -11.61 8.43
N ASN A 35 0.63 -10.44 8.96
CA ASN A 35 1.82 -10.18 9.77
C ASN A 35 3.11 -10.86 9.24
N PRO A 36 3.46 -10.67 7.96
CA PRO A 36 4.59 -11.37 7.37
C PRO A 36 5.90 -10.85 7.96
N ASP A 37 6.87 -11.74 8.15
CA ASP A 37 8.22 -11.30 8.50
C ASP A 37 8.92 -10.68 7.27
N PRO A 38 10.00 -9.90 7.45
CA PRO A 38 10.70 -9.27 6.34
C PRO A 38 11.25 -10.26 5.29
N ARG A 39 11.60 -11.49 5.71
CA ARG A 39 12.13 -12.55 4.84
C ARG A 39 11.04 -13.17 3.99
N ASP A 40 9.82 -13.29 4.53
CA ASP A 40 8.65 -13.74 3.78
C ASP A 40 8.31 -12.76 2.66
N VAL A 41 8.27 -11.45 2.98
CA VAL A 41 8.03 -10.39 1.99
C VAL A 41 9.11 -10.42 0.90
N ASP A 42 10.39 -10.52 1.29
CA ASP A 42 11.50 -10.60 0.33
C ASP A 42 11.38 -11.81 -0.60
N ARG A 43 11.03 -12.99 -0.04
CA ARG A 43 10.82 -14.22 -0.82
C ARG A 43 9.68 -14.05 -1.82
N ILE A 44 8.54 -13.55 -1.39
CA ILE A 44 7.35 -13.36 -2.24
C ILE A 44 7.69 -12.46 -3.43
N LEU A 45 8.28 -11.29 -3.17
CA LEU A 45 8.61 -10.32 -4.21
C LEU A 45 9.69 -10.85 -5.17
N ARG A 46 10.70 -11.54 -4.64
CA ARG A 46 11.73 -12.21 -5.45
C ARG A 46 11.12 -13.24 -6.39
N ASP A 47 10.18 -14.04 -5.90
CA ASP A 47 9.55 -15.09 -6.70
C ASP A 47 8.67 -14.49 -7.81
N LEU A 48 7.93 -13.40 -7.51
CA LEU A 48 7.19 -12.63 -8.52
C LEU A 48 8.11 -12.09 -9.63
N GLN A 49 9.26 -11.51 -9.26
CA GLN A 49 10.24 -11.01 -10.22
C GLN A 49 10.85 -12.13 -11.07
N ARG A 50 11.27 -13.24 -10.44
CA ARG A 50 11.87 -14.40 -11.12
C ARG A 50 10.92 -15.04 -12.14
N LYS A 51 9.65 -15.18 -11.76
CA LYS A 51 8.61 -15.74 -12.64
C LYS A 51 8.05 -14.71 -13.64
N ARG A 52 8.49 -13.45 -13.51
CA ARG A 52 8.07 -12.30 -14.33
C ARG A 52 6.55 -12.10 -14.34
N GLU A 53 5.91 -12.39 -13.21
CA GLU A 53 4.46 -12.29 -13.01
C GLU A 53 4.00 -10.82 -12.94
N THR A 54 2.75 -10.57 -13.34
CA THR A 54 2.08 -9.29 -13.09
C THR A 54 1.39 -9.33 -11.74
N ALA A 55 1.66 -8.35 -10.87
CA ALA A 55 1.13 -8.32 -9.52
C ALA A 55 0.77 -6.90 -9.07
N PHE A 56 -0.34 -6.81 -8.35
CA PHE A 56 -0.73 -5.67 -7.55
C PHE A 56 -0.55 -6.04 -6.08
N VAL A 57 0.44 -5.43 -5.43
CA VAL A 57 0.82 -5.72 -4.05
C VAL A 57 0.44 -4.52 -3.19
N VAL A 58 -0.43 -4.76 -2.23
CA VAL A 58 -0.73 -3.82 -1.16
C VAL A 58 0.07 -4.23 0.06
N VAL A 59 0.83 -3.30 0.62
CA VAL A 59 1.53 -3.49 1.90
C VAL A 59 1.00 -2.49 2.90
N ASP A 60 1.08 -2.79 4.19
CA ASP A 60 0.87 -1.74 5.20
C ASP A 60 2.12 -0.86 5.35
N ASP A 61 1.97 0.29 6.03
CA ASP A 61 3.07 1.21 6.32
C ASP A 61 4.22 0.54 7.10
N ALA A 62 3.92 -0.44 7.95
CA ALA A 62 4.92 -1.13 8.77
C ALA A 62 5.85 -1.96 7.87
N VAL A 63 5.30 -2.79 6.99
CA VAL A 63 6.05 -3.55 5.97
C VAL A 63 6.76 -2.59 5.01
N MET A 64 6.09 -1.51 4.58
CA MET A 64 6.67 -0.53 3.66
C MET A 64 7.91 0.18 4.22
N SER A 65 7.97 0.36 5.55
CA SER A 65 9.07 1.05 6.22
C SER A 65 10.32 0.19 6.46
N GLN A 66 10.22 -1.13 6.29
CA GLN A 66 11.32 -2.07 6.54
C GLN A 66 12.36 -2.08 5.41
N ASP A 67 13.61 -2.38 5.77
CA ASP A 67 14.69 -2.49 4.79
C ASP A 67 14.70 -3.84 4.06
N ILE A 68 13.75 -4.02 3.13
CA ILE A 68 13.58 -5.26 2.37
C ILE A 68 14.16 -5.08 0.95
N PRO A 69 15.21 -5.85 0.56
CA PRO A 69 15.89 -5.68 -0.73
C PRO A 69 14.97 -5.72 -1.95
N HIS A 70 14.16 -6.77 -2.12
CA HIS A 70 13.31 -6.91 -3.31
C HIS A 70 12.13 -5.92 -3.30
N LEU A 71 11.68 -5.47 -2.13
CA LEU A 71 10.70 -4.38 -2.02
C LEU A 71 11.26 -3.05 -2.51
N ARG A 72 12.49 -2.69 -2.09
CA ARG A 72 13.17 -1.48 -2.61
C ARG A 72 13.40 -1.56 -4.12
N GLN A 73 13.77 -2.73 -4.62
CA GLN A 73 14.05 -2.94 -6.04
C GLN A 73 12.79 -2.82 -6.89
N VAL A 74 11.72 -3.54 -6.55
CA VAL A 74 10.43 -3.45 -7.26
C VAL A 74 9.91 -2.01 -7.32
N ARG A 75 10.05 -1.25 -6.22
CA ARG A 75 9.65 0.16 -6.18
C ARG A 75 10.46 1.08 -7.09
N ARG A 76 11.74 0.75 -7.35
CA ARG A 76 12.62 1.54 -8.23
C ARG A 76 12.46 1.18 -9.70
N GLU A 77 12.27 -0.10 -9.99
CA GLU A 77 12.14 -0.61 -11.36
C GLU A 77 10.75 -0.33 -11.94
N GLY A 78 9.70 -0.46 -11.12
CA GLY A 78 8.31 -0.36 -11.58
C GLY A 78 7.98 -1.41 -12.65
N GLY A 79 6.82 -1.26 -13.31
CA GLY A 79 6.41 -2.12 -14.42
C GLY A 79 5.39 -3.19 -14.03
N ARG A 80 5.80 -4.46 -13.95
CA ARG A 80 4.88 -5.60 -13.79
C ARG A 80 4.33 -5.76 -12.38
N ILE A 81 5.06 -5.25 -11.39
CA ILE A 81 4.69 -5.35 -9.98
C ILE A 81 4.45 -3.93 -9.48
N ILE A 82 3.20 -3.62 -9.18
CA ILE A 82 2.79 -2.34 -8.58
C ILE A 82 2.71 -2.55 -7.08
N VAL A 83 3.39 -1.71 -6.30
CA VAL A 83 3.37 -1.77 -4.84
C VAL A 83 2.83 -0.46 -4.29
N ILE A 84 1.78 -0.54 -3.48
CA ILE A 84 1.23 0.61 -2.75
C ILE A 84 1.19 0.34 -1.25
N ALA A 85 1.30 1.40 -0.46
CA ALA A 85 1.17 1.34 0.98
C ALA A 85 -0.26 1.72 1.41
N VAL A 86 -0.78 1.06 2.44
CA VAL A 86 -1.99 1.46 3.16
C VAL A 86 -1.67 1.74 4.63
N PRO A 87 -2.31 2.75 5.23
CA PRO A 87 -2.12 3.03 6.64
C PRO A 87 -2.71 1.92 7.51
N ALA A 88 -2.15 1.73 8.70
CA ALA A 88 -2.73 0.85 9.71
C ALA A 88 -4.10 1.36 10.17
N LEU A 89 -5.04 0.46 10.49
CA LEU A 89 -6.42 0.80 10.85
C LEU A 89 -6.54 1.68 12.09
N ASN A 90 -5.63 1.52 13.05
CA ASN A 90 -5.67 2.21 14.35
C ASN A 90 -4.69 3.38 14.43
N ALA A 91 -3.93 3.66 13.36
CA ALA A 91 -3.02 4.79 13.35
C ALA A 91 -3.80 6.08 13.04
N PRO A 92 -3.58 7.18 13.77
CA PRO A 92 -4.08 8.48 13.36
C PRO A 92 -3.60 8.73 11.91
N PRO A 93 -4.49 9.10 10.97
CA PRO A 93 -4.11 9.30 9.59
C PRO A 93 -3.01 10.37 9.52
N LYS A 94 -1.80 9.95 9.17
CA LYS A 94 -0.68 10.87 8.95
C LYS A 94 -0.73 11.30 7.50
N LEU A 95 -1.06 12.56 7.26
CA LEU A 95 -0.91 13.19 5.95
C LEU A 95 0.59 13.29 5.61
N ALA A 96 1.16 12.22 5.05
CA ALA A 96 2.52 12.18 4.54
C ALA A 96 2.62 12.80 3.12
N SER A 97 1.90 13.89 2.86
CA SER A 97 1.96 14.59 1.58
C SER A 97 3.02 15.69 1.65
N GLU A 98 3.84 15.81 0.60
CA GLU A 98 4.76 16.95 0.42
C GLU A 98 4.00 18.28 0.45
N VAL A 99 2.74 18.29 -0.02
CA VAL A 99 1.83 19.43 0.09
C VAL A 99 1.48 19.69 1.56
N ALA A 100 1.16 18.66 2.35
CA ALA A 100 0.87 18.82 3.78
C ALA A 100 2.09 19.33 4.56
N ALA A 101 3.29 18.84 4.23
CA ALA A 101 4.54 19.33 4.82
C ALA A 101 4.79 20.80 4.44
N ARG A 102 4.53 21.17 3.18
CA ARG A 102 4.68 22.56 2.72
C ARG A 102 3.63 23.49 3.31
N LEU A 103 2.39 23.04 3.47
CA LEU A 103 1.34 23.78 4.16
C LEU A 103 1.68 23.97 5.65
N ALA A 104 2.19 22.95 6.32
CA ALA A 104 2.65 23.06 7.70
C ALA A 104 3.83 24.04 7.86
N ALA A 105 4.76 24.04 6.90
CA ALA A 105 5.87 24.98 6.87
C ALA A 105 5.43 26.43 6.61
N LEU A 106 4.36 26.64 5.83
CA LEU A 106 3.85 27.96 5.47
C LEU A 106 2.90 28.56 6.53
N PHE A 107 2.10 27.73 7.18
CA PHE A 107 1.03 28.19 8.08
C PHE A 107 1.24 27.80 9.55
N GLY A 108 2.31 27.07 9.87
CA GLY A 108 2.57 26.52 11.20
C GLY A 108 1.56 25.44 11.60
N ALA A 109 1.87 24.70 12.67
CA ALA A 109 1.08 23.55 13.15
C ALA A 109 -0.38 23.88 13.57
N ALA A 110 -0.75 25.16 13.63
CA ALA A 110 -2.05 25.62 14.11
C ALA A 110 -3.21 25.49 13.09
N THR A 111 -2.94 25.33 11.80
CA THR A 111 -3.99 25.27 10.76
C THR A 111 -4.42 23.87 10.36
N LEU A 112 -3.70 22.83 10.80
CA LEU A 112 -4.06 21.44 10.47
C LEU A 112 -5.14 20.83 11.38
N GLN A 113 -5.58 21.56 12.42
CA GLN A 113 -6.71 21.14 13.27
C GLN A 113 -8.08 21.55 12.71
N SER A 114 -8.14 22.54 11.82
CA SER A 114 -9.40 23.13 11.34
C SER A 114 -10.16 22.28 10.33
N GLY A 115 -9.59 21.17 9.87
CA GLY A 115 -10.25 20.23 8.95
C GLY A 115 -11.12 19.17 9.64
N GLN A 116 -11.15 19.11 10.99
CA GLN A 116 -11.87 18.07 11.74
C GLN A 116 -13.24 18.50 12.30
N THR A 117 -13.75 19.70 12.03
CA THR A 117 -15.01 20.19 12.63
C THR A 117 -16.21 20.17 11.66
N GLY A 118 -16.07 19.64 10.46
CA GLY A 118 -17.13 19.68 9.44
C GLY A 118 -18.09 18.48 9.43
N GLU A 119 -18.52 17.92 10.56
CA GLU A 119 -19.51 16.82 10.54
C GLU A 119 -20.25 16.59 11.87
N ARG A 120 -20.81 17.65 12.47
CA ARG A 120 -21.92 17.53 13.42
C ARG A 120 -22.81 18.76 13.36
N GLU A 121 -23.77 18.77 12.44
CA GLU A 121 -25.05 19.47 12.63
C GLU A 121 -26.04 19.05 11.54
N ALA A 122 -26.94 18.14 11.89
CA ALA A 122 -28.29 18.08 11.34
C ALA A 122 -29.14 17.32 12.37
N SER A 123 -29.80 18.10 13.23
CA SER A 123 -30.98 17.66 13.98
C SER A 123 -32.23 18.11 13.24
#